data_AF-D4DH78-F1
#
_entry.id   AF-D4DH78-F1
#
_cell.length_a   1.000
_cell.length_b   1.000
_cell.length_c   1.000
_cell.angle_alpha   90.00
_cell.angle_beta   90.00
_cell.angle_gamma   90.00
#
_symmetry.space_group_name_H-M   'P 1'
#
loop_
_entity.id
_entity.type
_entity.pdbx_description
1 polymer ?
#
loop_
_entity_poly.entity_id
_entity_poly.type
_entity_poly.pdbx_seq_one_letter_code
_entity_poly.pdbx_strand_id
1 'polypeptide(L)'
;MESAEDVVATALDTVKSAALTPTEHLLLKRFLDKAQDSSCAAIYLLRKVEENPSRSVEANLREFKKDWRRLVTKCKAPVDNTIQIRS
;
A
#
# COMPACT_ATOMS: atom_id res chain seq x y z
N MET A 1 -23.50 7.11 6.22
CA MET A 1 -22.14 6.76 6.69
C MET A 1 -21.76 5.52 5.93
N GLU A 2 -20.83 5.61 4.98
CA GLU A 2 -20.20 4.41 4.44
C GLU A 2 -19.48 3.73 5.61
N SER A 3 -19.94 2.55 5.99
CA SER A 3 -19.34 1.80 7.09
C SER A 3 -17.89 1.47 6.72
N ALA A 4 -17.01 1.47 7.73
CA ALA A 4 -15.60 1.08 7.62
C ALA A 4 -15.37 -0.24 6.85
N GLU A 5 -16.34 -1.15 6.92
CA GLU A 5 -16.37 -2.44 6.22
C GLU A 5 -16.59 -2.33 4.70
N ASP A 6 -17.35 -1.34 4.25
CA ASP A 6 -17.70 -1.12 2.84
C ASP A 6 -16.49 -0.63 2.04
N VAL A 7 -15.69 0.26 2.64
CA VAL A 7 -14.47 0.79 2.02
C VAL A 7 -13.41 -0.31 1.86
N VAL A 8 -13.29 -1.21 2.84
CA VAL A 8 -12.35 -2.35 2.76
C VAL A 8 -12.81 -3.34 1.69
N ALA A 9 -14.11 -3.60 1.57
CA ALA A 9 -14.67 -4.44 0.52
C ALA A 9 -14.37 -3.86 -0.87
N THR A 10 -14.58 -2.56 -1.05
CA THR A 10 -14.29 -1.84 -2.31
C THR A 10 -12.81 -1.89 -2.69
N ALA A 11 -11.91 -1.69 -1.72
CA ALA A 11 -10.48 -1.84 -1.95
C ALA A 11 -10.10 -3.28 -2.32
N LEU A 12 -10.70 -4.29 -1.68
CA LEU A 12 -10.48 -5.69 -2.01
C LEU A 12 -10.99 -6.04 -3.41
N ASP A 13 -12.13 -5.49 -3.82
CA ASP A 13 -12.69 -5.69 -5.16
C ASP A 13 -11.80 -5.05 -6.24
N THR A 14 -11.29 -3.84 -5.97
CA THR A 14 -10.31 -3.15 -6.82
C THR A 14 -9.03 -3.97 -6.99
N VAL A 15 -8.54 -4.57 -5.90
CA VAL A 15 -7.37 -5.45 -5.97
C VAL A 15 -7.70 -6.72 -6.77
N LYS A 16 -8.83 -7.38 -6.51
CA LYS A 16 -9.25 -8.62 -7.18
C LYS A 16 -9.48 -8.46 -8.69
N SER A 17 -10.05 -7.33 -9.11
CA SER A 17 -10.34 -7.03 -10.51
C SER A 17 -9.09 -6.67 -11.33
N ALA A 18 -8.01 -6.25 -10.67
CA ALA A 18 -6.76 -5.90 -11.34
C ALA A 18 -6.00 -7.13 -11.88
N ALA A 19 -5.40 -6.98 -13.05
CA ALA A 19 -4.55 -7.99 -13.71
C ALA A 19 -3.15 -8.11 -13.04
N LEU A 20 -3.16 -8.51 -11.77
CA LEU A 20 -1.96 -8.76 -10.96
C LEU A 20 -1.58 -10.24 -10.92
N THR A 21 -0.32 -10.51 -10.62
CA THR A 21 0.13 -11.89 -10.36
C THR A 21 -0.47 -12.43 -9.05
N PRO A 22 -0.60 -13.75 -8.87
CA PRO A 22 -1.14 -14.34 -7.63
C PRO A 22 -0.43 -13.86 -6.37
N THR A 23 0.89 -13.67 -6.43
CA THR A 23 1.70 -13.16 -5.32
C THR A 23 1.39 -11.70 -5.00
N GLU A 24 1.14 -10.87 -6.02
CA GLU A 24 0.76 -9.47 -5.84
C GLU A 24 -0.61 -9.34 -5.19
N HIS A 25 -1.59 -10.13 -5.63
CA HIS A 25 -2.90 -10.23 -4.98
C HIS A 25 -2.77 -10.61 -3.51
N LEU A 26 -1.97 -11.65 -3.21
CA LEU A 26 -1.78 -12.10 -1.84
C LEU A 26 -1.15 -11.01 -0.95
N LEU A 27 -0.14 -10.31 -1.47
CA LEU A 27 0.53 -9.24 -0.73
C LEU A 27 -0.41 -8.08 -0.42
N LEU A 28 -1.19 -7.60 -1.40
CA LEU A 28 -2.11 -6.48 -1.21
C LEU A 28 -3.29 -6.86 -0.31
N LYS A 29 -3.80 -8.09 -0.43
CA LYS A 29 -4.81 -8.62 0.48
C LYS A 29 -4.29 -8.68 1.91
N ARG A 30 -3.06 -9.15 2.12
CA ARG A 30 -2.42 -9.20 3.44
C ARG A 30 -2.15 -7.80 3.99
N PHE A 31 -1.82 -6.83 3.14
CA PHE A 31 -1.68 -5.44 3.55
C PHE A 31 -2.97 -4.91 4.17
N LEU A 32 -4.13 -5.16 3.55
CA LEU A 32 -5.44 -4.74 4.08
C LEU A 32 -5.86 -5.53 5.33
N ASP A 33 -5.64 -6.85 5.35
CA ASP A 33 -6.01 -7.76 6.45
C ASP A 33 -5.14 -7.59 7.71
N LYS A 34 -3.87 -7.18 7.55
CA LYS A 34 -2.90 -7.06 8.64
C LYS A 34 -2.56 -5.62 9.00
N ALA A 35 -3.22 -4.64 8.37
CA ALA A 35 -3.12 -3.27 8.80
C ALA A 35 -3.68 -3.11 10.22
N GLN A 36 -3.04 -2.25 11.02
CA GLN A 36 -3.56 -1.88 12.34
C GLN A 36 -4.94 -1.20 12.22
N ASP A 37 -5.11 -0.42 11.15
CA ASP A 37 -6.40 0.16 10.75
C ASP A 37 -6.65 -0.21 9.27
N SER A 38 -7.47 -1.23 9.06
CA SER A 38 -7.82 -1.72 7.73
C SER A 38 -8.57 -0.69 6.89
N SER A 39 -9.39 0.16 7.50
CA SER A 39 -10.15 1.19 6.79
C SER A 39 -9.25 2.31 6.30
N CYS A 40 -8.33 2.80 7.14
CA CYS A 40 -7.31 3.76 6.70
C CYS A 40 -6.41 3.17 5.60
N ALA A 41 -6.02 1.90 5.71
CA ALA A 41 -5.23 1.23 4.69
C ALA A 41 -5.98 1.12 3.34
N ALA A 42 -7.27 0.79 3.38
CA ALA A 42 -8.14 0.73 2.21
C ALA A 42 -8.31 2.10 1.54
N ILE A 43 -8.63 3.14 2.33
CA ILE A 43 -8.75 4.53 1.84
C ILE A 43 -7.46 4.97 1.17
N TYR A 44 -6.31 4.69 1.79
CA TYR A 44 -5.02 5.08 1.23
C TYR A 44 -4.72 4.38 -0.10
N LEU A 45 -5.05 3.09 -0.21
CA LEU A 45 -4.88 2.32 -1.44
C LEU A 45 -5.79 2.85 -2.56
N LEU A 46 -7.07 3.11 -2.27
CA LEU A 46 -8.03 3.66 -3.23
C LEU A 46 -7.60 5.04 -3.71
N ARG A 47 -7.20 5.94 -2.79
CA ARG A 47 -6.66 7.25 -3.13
C ARG A 47 -5.47 7.17 -4.08
N LYS A 48 -4.56 6.21 -3.88
CA LYS A 48 -3.40 6.04 -4.78
C LYS A 48 -3.80 5.67 -6.20
N VAL A 49 -4.89 4.92 -6.35
CA VAL A 49 -5.46 4.58 -7.67
C VAL A 49 -6.16 5.80 -8.28
N GLU A 50 -6.93 6.52 -7.49
CA GLU A 50 -7.67 7.73 -7.92
C GLU A 50 -6.76 8.91 -8.28
N GLU A 51 -5.63 9.09 -7.58
CA GLU A 51 -4.65 10.16 -7.83
C GLU A 51 -4.03 10.11 -9.23
N ASN A 52 -4.03 8.93 -9.87
CA ASN A 52 -3.41 8.71 -11.17
C ASN A 52 -4.38 8.00 -12.12
N PRO A 53 -5.47 8.68 -12.56
CA PRO A 53 -6.50 8.08 -13.40
C PRO A 53 -6.00 7.79 -14.83
N SER A 54 -4.89 8.39 -15.24
CA SER A 54 -4.23 8.12 -16.53
C SER A 54 -3.47 6.79 -16.55
N ARG A 55 -3.25 6.18 -15.38
CA ARG A 55 -2.56 4.90 -15.24
C ARG A 55 -3.57 3.79 -14.95
N SER A 56 -3.28 2.59 -15.43
CA SER A 56 -4.11 1.44 -15.10
C SER A 56 -4.05 1.15 -13.59
N VAL A 57 -5.10 0.53 -13.06
CA VAL A 57 -5.18 0.12 -11.65
C VAL A 57 -3.96 -0.74 -11.28
N GLU A 58 -3.54 -1.65 -12.17
CA GLU A 58 -2.37 -2.50 -11.97
C GLU A 58 -1.08 -1.70 -11.84
N ALA A 59 -0.90 -0.66 -12.67
CA ALA A 59 0.28 0.18 -12.62
C ALA A 59 0.37 0.92 -11.27
N ASN A 60 -0.75 1.48 -10.81
CA ASN A 60 -0.85 2.14 -9.51
C ASN A 60 -0.60 1.16 -8.34
N LEU A 61 -1.19 -0.03 -8.38
CA LEU A 61 -0.97 -1.06 -7.35
C LEU A 61 0.47 -1.58 -7.32
N ARG A 62 1.12 -1.71 -8.49
CA ARG A 62 2.55 -2.10 -8.57
C ARG A 62 3.47 -1.00 -8.06
N GLU A 63 3.15 0.26 -8.30
CA GLU A 63 3.88 1.40 -7.72
C GLU A 63 3.72 1.46 -6.21
N PHE A 64 2.48 1.38 -5.72
CA PHE A 64 2.18 1.28 -4.30
C PHE A 64 2.99 0.17 -3.61
N LYS A 65 3.08 -1.02 -4.21
CA LYS A 65 3.88 -2.13 -3.70
C LYS A 65 5.38 -1.78 -3.61
N LYS A 66 5.92 -1.04 -4.59
CA LYS A 66 7.32 -0.60 -4.58
C LYS A 66 7.57 0.41 -3.46
N ASP A 67 6.66 1.36 -3.27
CA ASP A 67 6.74 2.36 -2.21
C ASP A 67 6.63 1.72 -0.83
N TRP A 68 5.69 0.79 -0.66
CA TRP A 68 5.57 0.02 0.58
C TRP A 68 6.85 -0.76 0.90
N ARG A 69 7.45 -1.43 -0.09
CA ARG A 69 8.75 -2.09 0.08
C ARG A 69 9.84 -1.10 0.50
N ARG A 70 9.92 0.06 -0.15
CA ARG A 70 10.89 1.11 0.19
C ARG A 70 10.72 1.59 1.63
N LEU A 71 9.48 1.81 2.07
CA LEU A 71 9.16 2.20 3.45
C LEU A 71 9.60 1.13 4.45
N VAL A 72 9.25 -0.14 4.20
CA VAL A 72 9.65 -1.26 5.05
C VAL A 72 11.18 -1.37 5.13
N THR A 73 11.90 -1.20 4.02
CA THR A 73 13.37 -1.19 4.02
C THR A 73 13.92 -0.03 4.84
N LYS A 74 13.36 1.19 4.69
CA LYS A 74 13.80 2.37 5.45
C LYS A 74 13.56 2.19 6.95
N CYS A 75 12.43 1.62 7.36
CA CYS A 75 12.13 1.36 8.77
C CYS A 75 12.97 0.22 9.37
N LYS A 76 13.50 -0.69 8.54
CA LYS A 76 14.36 -1.81 8.96
C LYS A 76 15.85 -1.47 8.91
N ALA A 77 16.24 -0.42 8.19
CA ALA A 77 17.62 0.05 8.19
C ALA A 77 17.96 0.58 9.59
N PRO A 78 19.10 0.16 10.19
CA PRO A 78 19.58 0.84 11.38
C PRO A 78 19.76 2.32 11.03
N VAL A 79 19.23 3.20 11.87
CA VAL A 79 19.52 4.65 11.77
C VAL A 79 21.02 4.77 11.98
N ASP A 80 21.77 4.97 10.90
CA ASP A 80 23.19 5.29 10.97
C ASP A 80 23.32 6.71 11.51
N ASN A 81 23.23 6.83 12.83
CA ASN A 81 23.41 8.08 13.55
C ASN A 81 24.91 8.32 13.72
N THR A 82 25.65 8.43 12.61
CA THR A 82 27.04 8.89 12.64
C THR A 82 27.01 10.40 12.83
N ILE A 83 26.97 10.81 14.10
CA ILE A 83 27.32 12.17 14.51
C ILE A 83 28.78 12.37 14.07
N GLN A 84 29.00 13.09 12.97
CA GLN A 84 30.30 13.67 12.68
C GLN A 84 30.56 14.77 13.72
N ILE A 85 31.19 14.40 14.82
CA ILE A 85 31.90 15.33 15.69
C ILE A 85 33.13 15.77 14.90
N ARG A 86 33.02 16.90 14.19
CA ARG A 86 34.20 17.57 13.64
C ARG A 86 34.98 18.14 14.83
N SER A 87 36.15 17.55 15.07
CA SER A 87 37.18 18.08 15.98
C SER A 87 37.95 19.22 15.32
#